data_AF-A0A6G3XH35-F1
#
_entry.id   AF-A0A6G3XH35-F1
#
_cell.length_a   1.000
_cell.length_b   1.000
_cell.length_c   1.000
_cell.angle_alpha   90.00
_cell.angle_beta   90.00
_cell.angle_gamma   90.00
#
_symmetry.space_group_name_H-M   'P 1'
#
loop_
_entity.id
_entity.type
_entity.pdbx_description
1 polymer ?
#
loop_
_entity_poly.entity_id
_entity_poly.type
_entity_poly.pdbx_seq_one_letter_code
_entity_poly.pdbx_strand_id
1 'polypeptide(L)'
;AVLLLPYSLIGPFAGVLLDRWPRRQVFLYGNLLRAALACSTALLILASVPDWLFYASALCVTAVNRFVLAGLSAALPRVVDTDRLVVANSLSPTAGTLAATAGGGLAFVVRLVADESDAAVVLLGATLYLLSALASLSLPRALLGPDTDESTLRLRAALAVTARGLVAGLRHLAQRRHAAGALAAMTVIRFCYGALTVTVLMLCRYAWSDTESDGLALLGLAVGMSGAGFFVAAVLTPWAVGQLGRYGWIVGCAGAAAVLVPALGLTFAPVPMLIAAFV
;
A
#
# COMPACT_ATOMS: atom_id res chain seq x y z
N ALA A 1 -14.67 -2.52 -1.15
CA ALA A 1 -14.68 -2.58 -2.63
C ALA A 1 -14.55 -1.20 -3.29
N VAL A 2 -15.31 -0.19 -2.84
CA VAL A 2 -15.30 1.19 -3.40
C VAL A 2 -13.92 1.89 -3.34
N LEU A 3 -13.09 1.55 -2.35
CA LEU A 3 -11.72 2.11 -2.19
C LEU A 3 -10.69 1.68 -3.24
N LEU A 4 -10.88 0.54 -3.90
CA LEU A 4 -9.86 -0.05 -4.78
C LEU A 4 -10.21 0.09 -6.28
N LEU A 5 -11.49 0.22 -6.59
CA LEU A 5 -12.03 0.22 -7.96
C LEU A 5 -11.59 1.41 -8.82
N PRO A 6 -11.53 2.67 -8.32
CA PRO A 6 -11.07 3.80 -9.12
C PRO A 6 -9.62 3.63 -9.59
N TYR A 7 -8.77 3.04 -8.75
CA TYR A 7 -7.34 2.99 -8.99
C TYR A 7 -6.92 1.92 -10.00
N SER A 8 -7.54 0.74 -10.00
CA SER A 8 -7.22 -0.29 -11.01
C SER A 8 -7.45 0.22 -12.45
N LEU A 9 -8.39 1.17 -12.61
CA LEU A 9 -8.64 1.83 -13.87
C LEU A 9 -7.61 2.94 -14.18
N ILE A 10 -7.20 3.72 -13.18
CA ILE A 10 -6.34 4.90 -13.35
C ILE A 10 -4.84 4.56 -13.33
N GLY A 11 -4.43 3.50 -12.63
CA GLY A 11 -3.04 3.10 -12.38
C GLY A 11 -2.17 2.98 -13.64
N PRO A 12 -2.62 2.31 -14.72
CA PRO A 12 -1.87 2.22 -15.97
C PRO A 12 -1.62 3.58 -16.63
N PHE A 13 -2.57 4.52 -16.51
CA PHE A 13 -2.49 5.85 -17.12
C PHE A 13 -1.67 6.82 -16.26
N ALA A 14 -1.67 6.64 -14.94
CA ALA A 14 -0.81 7.36 -14.01
C ALA A 14 0.68 7.17 -14.35
N GLY A 15 1.09 5.97 -14.77
CA GLY A 15 2.47 5.69 -15.19
C GLY A 15 2.96 6.60 -16.33
N VAL A 16 2.09 6.93 -17.29
CA VAL A 16 2.46 7.79 -18.43
C VAL A 16 2.57 9.26 -18.05
N LEU A 17 1.80 9.72 -17.05
CA LEU A 17 2.05 11.04 -16.45
C LEU A 17 3.39 11.04 -15.68
N LEU A 18 3.68 9.97 -14.94
CA LEU A 18 4.90 9.82 -14.14
C LEU A 18 6.18 9.78 -14.98
N ASP A 19 6.14 9.16 -16.17
CA ASP A 19 7.29 9.10 -17.07
C ASP A 19 7.64 10.45 -17.71
N ARG A 20 6.69 11.38 -17.74
CA ARG A 20 6.85 12.71 -18.36
C ARG A 20 7.15 13.81 -17.37
N TRP A 21 6.87 13.60 -16.08
CA TRP A 21 7.10 14.61 -15.06
C TRP A 21 8.47 14.39 -14.40
N PRO A 22 9.22 15.46 -14.10
CA PRO A 22 10.43 15.33 -13.29
C PRO A 22 10.07 14.60 -12.01
N ARG A 23 10.69 13.43 -11.75
CA ARG A 23 10.24 12.55 -10.66
C ARG A 23 10.37 13.20 -9.27
N ARG A 24 11.29 14.17 -9.10
CA ARG A 24 11.34 15.07 -7.94
C ARG A 24 10.03 15.86 -7.76
N GLN A 25 9.47 16.39 -8.84
CA GLN A 25 8.20 17.13 -8.80
C GLN A 25 7.03 16.21 -8.50
N VAL A 26 7.05 14.95 -8.97
CA VAL A 26 6.06 13.93 -8.58
C VAL A 26 6.07 13.75 -7.06
N PHE A 27 7.24 13.58 -6.45
CA PHE A 27 7.33 13.41 -4.99
C PHE A 27 6.95 14.68 -4.24
N LEU A 28 7.40 15.85 -4.70
CA LEU A 28 7.08 17.12 -4.09
C LEU A 28 5.58 17.41 -4.14
N TYR A 29 4.99 17.49 -5.33
CA TYR A 29 3.56 17.81 -5.50
C TYR A 29 2.65 16.70 -4.99
N GLY A 30 3.04 15.44 -5.14
CA GLY A 30 2.29 14.31 -4.57
C GLY A 30 2.24 14.37 -3.04
N ASN A 31 3.37 14.65 -2.38
CA ASN A 31 3.39 14.84 -0.93
C ASN A 31 2.65 16.11 -0.47
N LEU A 32 2.80 17.23 -1.18
CA LEU A 32 2.07 18.46 -0.88
C LEU A 32 0.55 18.28 -1.01
N LEU A 33 0.09 17.59 -2.07
CA LEU A 33 -1.32 17.27 -2.25
C LEU A 33 -1.83 16.35 -1.12
N ARG A 34 -1.03 15.36 -0.69
CA ARG A 34 -1.39 14.53 0.47
C ARG A 34 -1.49 15.33 1.76
N ALA A 35 -0.54 16.24 2.00
CA ALA A 35 -0.59 17.13 3.17
C ALA A 35 -1.84 18.02 3.13
N ALA A 36 -2.16 18.62 1.98
CA ALA A 36 -3.34 19.45 1.80
C ALA A 36 -4.63 18.65 2.03
N LEU A 37 -4.77 17.47 1.42
CA LEU A 37 -5.93 16.60 1.62
C LEU A 37 -6.06 16.11 3.07
N ALA A 38 -4.94 15.82 3.74
CA ALA A 38 -4.95 15.46 5.16
C ALA A 38 -5.43 16.64 6.03
N CYS A 39 -4.93 17.85 5.79
CA CYS A 39 -5.43 19.06 6.47
C CYS A 39 -6.92 19.28 6.20
N SER A 40 -7.38 19.13 4.95
CA SER A 40 -8.81 19.20 4.62
C SER A 40 -9.61 18.14 5.38
N THR A 41 -9.10 16.92 5.50
CA THR A 41 -9.75 15.84 6.26
C THR A 41 -9.86 16.19 7.74
N ALA A 42 -8.81 16.73 8.35
CA ALA A 42 -8.84 17.16 9.74
C ALA A 42 -9.88 18.27 9.97
N LEU A 43 -9.99 19.23 9.04
CA LEU A 43 -11.04 20.25 9.09
C LEU A 43 -12.44 19.67 8.96
N LEU A 44 -12.64 18.67 8.09
CA LEU A 44 -13.93 17.98 7.95
C LEU A 44 -14.33 17.21 9.20
N ILE A 45 -13.37 16.58 9.89
CA ILE A 45 -13.60 15.91 11.18
C ILE A 45 -14.06 16.94 12.22
N LEU A 46 -13.36 18.07 12.33
CA LEU A 46 -13.71 19.14 13.28
C LEU A 46 -15.07 19.78 12.97
N ALA A 47 -15.42 19.90 11.69
CA ALA A 47 -16.68 20.49 11.25
C ALA A 47 -17.88 19.54 11.29
N SER A 48 -17.71 18.27 11.72
CA SER A 48 -18.78 17.26 11.83
C SER A 48 -19.63 17.10 10.54
N VAL A 49 -18.96 17.14 9.40
CA VAL A 49 -19.56 17.09 8.06
C VAL A 49 -19.97 15.64 7.71
N PRO A 50 -20.95 15.39 6.81
CA PRO A 50 -21.40 14.02 6.53
C PRO A 50 -20.27 13.07 6.08
N ASP A 51 -20.33 11.83 6.57
CA ASP A 51 -19.28 10.80 6.42
C ASP A 51 -18.81 10.56 4.97
N TRP A 52 -19.66 10.81 3.98
CA TRP A 52 -19.31 10.64 2.57
C TRP A 52 -18.19 11.60 2.12
N LEU A 53 -18.11 12.81 2.69
CA LEU A 53 -17.03 13.77 2.40
C LEU A 53 -15.70 13.29 2.97
N PHE A 54 -15.74 12.74 4.18
CA PHE A 54 -14.58 12.11 4.83
C PHE A 54 -14.08 10.92 4.01
N TYR A 55 -14.97 10.02 3.60
CA TYR A 55 -14.60 8.87 2.76
C TYR A 55 -14.06 9.31 1.38
N ALA A 56 -14.64 10.34 0.76
CA ALA A 56 -14.13 10.91 -0.48
C ALA A 56 -12.70 11.47 -0.31
N SER A 57 -12.42 12.15 0.80
CA SER A 57 -11.08 12.63 1.10
C SER A 57 -10.10 11.49 1.35
N ALA A 58 -10.47 10.49 2.14
CA ALA A 58 -9.66 9.30 2.41
C ALA A 58 -9.34 8.51 1.11
N LEU A 59 -10.32 8.40 0.21
CA LEU A 59 -10.17 7.85 -1.14
C LEU A 59 -9.10 8.62 -1.94
N CYS A 60 -9.20 9.95 -1.96
CA CYS A 60 -8.24 10.82 -2.65
C CYS A 60 -6.83 10.69 -2.07
N VAL A 61 -6.66 10.74 -0.75
CA VAL A 61 -5.35 10.57 -0.09
C VAL A 61 -4.74 9.21 -0.45
N THR A 62 -5.56 8.14 -0.42
CA THR A 62 -5.12 6.79 -0.77
C THR A 62 -4.68 6.69 -2.24
N ALA A 63 -5.42 7.34 -3.15
CA ALA A 63 -5.08 7.40 -4.56
C ALA A 63 -3.75 8.12 -4.82
N VAL A 64 -3.55 9.30 -4.19
CA VAL A 64 -2.29 10.05 -4.30
C VAL A 64 -1.13 9.27 -3.68
N ASN A 65 -1.34 8.62 -2.53
CA ASN A 65 -0.32 7.76 -1.91
C ASN A 65 0.15 6.66 -2.85
N ARG A 66 -0.76 5.99 -3.55
CA ARG A 66 -0.40 4.96 -4.53
C ARG A 66 0.30 5.53 -5.76
N PHE A 67 -0.08 6.72 -6.22
CA PHE A 67 0.62 7.42 -7.30
C PHE A 67 2.08 7.72 -6.93
N VAL A 68 2.30 8.23 -5.71
CA VAL A 68 3.65 8.48 -5.18
C VAL A 68 4.45 7.18 -5.07
N LEU A 69 3.84 6.09 -4.60
CA LEU A 69 4.51 4.80 -4.47
C LEU A 69 4.87 4.18 -5.84
N ALA A 70 4.01 4.36 -6.85
CA ALA A 70 4.33 3.99 -8.23
C ALA A 70 5.52 4.81 -8.77
N GLY A 71 5.56 6.12 -8.47
CA GLY A 71 6.71 6.97 -8.78
C GLY A 71 8.01 6.51 -8.11
N LEU A 72 7.95 6.10 -6.83
CA LEU A 72 9.09 5.53 -6.10
C LEU A 72 9.61 4.26 -6.78
N SER A 73 8.72 3.32 -7.08
CA SER A 73 9.09 2.07 -7.76
C SER A 73 9.67 2.31 -9.15
N ALA A 74 9.15 3.29 -9.89
CA ALA A 74 9.68 3.65 -11.21
C ALA A 74 11.04 4.34 -11.13
N ALA A 75 11.31 5.10 -10.06
CA ALA A 75 12.56 5.81 -9.81
C ALA A 75 13.71 4.90 -9.35
N LEU A 76 13.40 3.83 -8.59
CA LEU A 76 14.38 2.94 -7.98
C LEU A 76 15.51 2.46 -8.93
N PRO A 77 15.23 2.06 -10.20
CA PRO A 77 16.25 1.59 -11.12
C PRO A 77 17.29 2.61 -11.59
N ARG A 78 17.04 3.91 -11.40
CA ARG A 78 17.99 4.98 -11.82
C ARG A 78 18.87 5.47 -10.68
N VAL A 79 18.53 5.14 -9.44
CA VAL A 79 19.24 5.60 -8.23
C VAL A 79 20.11 4.49 -7.64
N VAL A 80 19.91 3.25 -8.10
CA VAL A 80 20.60 2.06 -7.62
C VAL A 80 21.15 1.30 -8.82
N ASP A 81 22.42 0.91 -8.75
CA ASP A 81 23.08 0.11 -9.80
C ASP A 81 22.31 -1.21 -10.05
N THR A 82 22.31 -1.68 -11.29
CA THR A 82 21.58 -2.88 -11.74
C THR A 82 21.82 -4.11 -10.84
N ASP A 83 23.05 -4.27 -10.36
CA ASP A 83 23.47 -5.38 -9.49
C ASP A 83 22.88 -5.29 -8.07
N ARG A 84 22.52 -4.08 -7.63
CA ARG A 84 21.92 -3.81 -6.31
C ARG A 84 20.40 -3.69 -6.34
N LEU A 85 19.76 -3.75 -7.52
CA LEU A 85 18.31 -3.64 -7.66
C LEU A 85 17.54 -4.72 -6.90
N VAL A 86 18.06 -5.95 -6.89
CA VAL A 86 17.42 -7.06 -6.16
C VAL A 86 17.46 -6.79 -4.66
N VAL A 87 18.58 -6.30 -4.14
CA VAL A 87 18.75 -5.92 -2.72
C VAL A 87 17.84 -4.74 -2.38
N ALA A 88 17.83 -3.67 -3.18
CA ALA A 88 16.97 -2.51 -2.94
C ALA A 88 15.47 -2.85 -3.00
N ASN A 89 15.06 -3.74 -3.92
CA ASN A 89 13.68 -4.18 -4.05
C ASN A 89 13.25 -5.13 -2.91
N SER A 90 14.19 -5.81 -2.27
CA SER A 90 13.94 -6.58 -1.03
C SER A 90 13.91 -5.71 0.23
N LEU A 91 14.72 -4.63 0.27
CA LEU A 91 14.77 -3.72 1.41
C LEU A 91 13.57 -2.76 1.45
N SER A 92 13.07 -2.34 0.29
CA SER A 92 12.00 -1.34 0.18
C SER A 92 10.68 -1.77 0.87
N PRO A 93 10.16 -3.01 0.68
CA PRO A 93 8.98 -3.49 1.40
C PRO A 93 9.23 -3.60 2.91
N THR A 94 10.44 -4.01 3.31
CA THR A 94 10.83 -4.14 4.71
C THR A 94 10.85 -2.78 5.40
N ALA A 95 11.52 -1.79 4.79
CA ALA A 95 11.52 -0.40 5.26
C ALA A 95 10.11 0.20 5.30
N GLY A 96 9.27 -0.10 4.30
CA GLY A 96 7.87 0.30 4.29
C GLY A 96 7.07 -0.30 5.45
N THR A 97 7.31 -1.55 5.81
CA THR A 97 6.66 -2.23 6.95
C THR A 97 7.10 -1.61 8.29
N LEU A 98 8.40 -1.34 8.45
CA LEU A 98 8.93 -0.64 9.63
C LEU A 98 8.36 0.77 9.74
N ALA A 99 8.30 1.53 8.65
CA ALA A 99 7.71 2.86 8.61
C ALA A 99 6.21 2.84 8.94
N ALA A 100 5.46 1.86 8.42
CA ALA A 100 4.04 1.68 8.75
C ALA A 100 3.83 1.35 10.24
N THR A 101 4.67 0.48 10.80
CA THR A 101 4.63 0.10 12.23
C THR A 101 4.95 1.30 13.12
N ALA A 102 6.01 2.06 12.79
CA ALA A 102 6.37 3.29 13.50
C ALA A 102 5.27 4.35 13.38
N GLY A 103 4.66 4.50 12.20
CA GLY A 103 3.53 5.41 11.97
C GLY A 103 2.29 5.04 12.79
N GLY A 104 1.95 3.75 12.87
CA GLY A 104 0.87 3.24 13.72
C GLY A 104 1.15 3.49 15.21
N GLY A 105 2.38 3.25 15.67
CA GLY A 105 2.80 3.56 17.04
C GLY A 105 2.73 5.05 17.37
N LEU A 106 3.19 5.91 16.47
CA LEU A 106 3.08 7.38 16.62
C LEU A 106 1.62 7.83 16.67
N ALA A 107 0.76 7.29 15.80
CA ALA A 107 -0.67 7.59 15.82
C ALA A 107 -1.32 7.20 17.15
N PHE A 108 -0.96 6.03 17.69
CA PHE A 108 -1.43 5.56 19.00
C PHE A 108 -0.98 6.48 20.14
N VAL A 109 0.31 6.84 20.19
CA VAL A 109 0.83 7.77 21.20
C VAL A 109 0.15 9.14 21.13
N VAL A 110 -0.08 9.67 19.92
CA VAL A 110 -0.81 10.94 19.76
C VAL A 110 -2.25 10.83 20.25
N ARG A 111 -2.95 9.74 19.96
CA ARG A 111 -4.31 9.52 20.48
C ARG A 111 -4.34 9.52 22.01
N LEU A 112 -3.35 8.91 22.67
CA LEU A 112 -3.26 8.92 24.13
C LEU A 112 -2.99 10.30 24.73
N VAL A 113 -2.17 11.13 24.08
CA VAL A 113 -1.77 12.45 24.59
C VAL A 113 -2.77 13.56 24.20
N ALA A 114 -3.53 13.35 23.12
CA ALA A 114 -4.46 14.33 22.56
C ALA A 114 -5.93 13.93 22.75
N ASP A 115 -6.27 13.29 23.88
CA ASP A 115 -7.64 12.92 24.26
C ASP A 115 -8.43 12.19 23.15
N GLU A 116 -7.81 11.18 22.52
CA GLU A 116 -8.38 10.37 21.44
C GLU A 116 -8.78 11.17 20.17
N SER A 117 -8.18 12.34 19.93
CA SER A 117 -8.49 13.19 18.78
C SER A 117 -8.00 12.60 17.44
N ASP A 118 -8.94 12.17 16.59
CA ASP A 118 -8.67 11.74 15.22
C ASP A 118 -8.07 12.86 14.35
N ALA A 119 -8.50 14.11 14.58
CA ALA A 119 -7.96 15.27 13.87
C ALA A 119 -6.46 15.45 14.17
N ALA A 120 -6.02 15.23 15.41
CA ALA A 120 -4.61 15.33 15.80
C ALA A 120 -3.74 14.29 15.08
N VAL A 121 -4.21 13.04 14.98
CA VAL A 121 -3.52 11.98 14.24
C VAL A 121 -3.40 12.31 12.75
N VAL A 122 -4.48 12.81 12.14
CA VAL A 122 -4.50 13.22 10.73
C VAL A 122 -3.54 14.38 10.47
N LEU A 123 -3.47 15.37 11.37
CA LEU A 123 -2.54 16.50 11.29
C LEU A 123 -1.08 16.08 11.47
N LEU A 124 -0.79 15.10 12.33
CA LEU A 124 0.53 14.47 12.38
C LEU A 124 0.88 13.84 11.02
N GLY A 125 -0.06 13.12 10.41
CA GLY A 125 0.13 12.59 9.05
C GLY A 125 0.43 13.70 8.03
N ALA A 126 -0.30 14.82 8.09
CA ALA A 126 -0.09 15.97 7.22
C ALA A 126 1.31 16.59 7.37
N THR A 127 1.79 16.75 8.60
CA THR A 127 3.14 17.27 8.87
C THR A 127 4.23 16.31 8.37
N LEU A 128 4.08 15.00 8.55
CA LEU A 128 5.00 14.01 7.97
C LEU A 128 5.03 14.05 6.43
N TYR A 129 3.88 14.21 5.78
CA TYR A 129 3.84 14.40 4.32
C TYR A 129 4.53 15.69 3.89
N LEU A 130 4.35 16.79 4.62
CA LEU A 130 5.03 18.05 4.33
C LEU A 130 6.55 17.92 4.50
N LEU A 131 7.02 17.28 5.57
CA LEU A 131 8.45 17.00 5.77
C LEU A 131 9.01 16.12 4.64
N SER A 132 8.26 15.12 4.16
CA SER A 132 8.64 14.31 3.00
C SER A 132 8.73 15.14 1.71
N ALA A 133 7.82 16.11 1.53
CA ALA A 133 7.85 17.04 0.41
C ALA A 133 9.12 17.92 0.46
N LEU A 134 9.46 18.45 1.64
CA LEU A 134 10.67 19.25 1.86
C LEU A 134 11.95 18.43 1.69
N ALA A 135 11.97 17.19 2.19
CA ALA A 135 13.07 16.27 1.95
C ALA A 135 13.24 15.97 0.46
N SER A 136 12.16 15.94 -0.31
CA SER A 136 12.24 15.79 -1.77
C SER A 136 12.96 16.97 -2.45
N LEU A 137 13.08 18.13 -1.79
CA LEU A 137 13.81 19.27 -2.32
C LEU A 137 15.34 19.08 -2.24
N SER A 138 15.86 18.20 -1.38
CA SER A 138 17.31 17.93 -1.32
C SER A 138 17.83 17.11 -2.50
N LEU A 139 16.93 16.42 -3.22
CA LEU A 139 17.26 15.71 -4.45
C LEU A 139 17.57 16.71 -5.60
N PRO A 140 18.73 16.57 -6.27
CA PRO A 140 19.06 17.40 -7.44
C PRO A 140 18.02 17.26 -8.56
N ARG A 141 17.63 18.40 -9.15
CA ARG A 141 16.63 18.47 -10.24
C ARG A 141 16.98 17.62 -11.46
N ALA A 142 18.29 17.48 -11.74
CA ALA A 142 18.81 16.83 -12.95
C ALA A 142 19.10 15.33 -12.79
N LEU A 143 19.08 14.77 -11.57
CA LEU A 143 19.42 13.35 -11.34
C LEU A 143 18.34 12.37 -11.83
N LEU A 144 17.13 12.84 -12.13
CA LEU A 144 15.95 11.98 -12.30
C LEU A 144 15.19 12.16 -13.63
N GLY A 145 15.66 13.02 -14.54
CA GLY A 145 15.11 13.24 -15.90
C GLY A 145 13.69 13.81 -15.92
N PRO A 146 13.25 14.44 -17.03
CA PRO A 146 13.20 13.79 -18.36
C PRO A 146 14.14 14.41 -19.41
N ASP A 147 14.54 13.60 -20.41
CA ASP A 147 15.19 14.09 -21.64
C ASP A 147 14.19 14.95 -22.43
N THR A 148 14.60 16.16 -22.76
CA THR A 148 13.73 17.27 -23.18
C THR A 148 13.18 17.17 -24.61
N ASP A 149 13.43 16.09 -25.35
CA ASP A 149 13.30 16.09 -26.82
C ASP A 149 11.96 15.61 -27.42
N GLU A 150 11.01 15.02 -26.68
CA GLU A 150 9.77 14.46 -27.28
C GLU A 150 8.45 15.23 -26.93
N SER A 151 8.54 16.53 -26.69
CA SER A 151 7.48 17.33 -26.04
C SER A 151 6.19 17.63 -26.84
N THR A 152 5.92 17.01 -27.99
CA THR A 152 4.72 17.35 -28.81
C THR A 152 3.68 16.26 -29.00
N LEU A 153 3.85 15.05 -28.43
CA LEU A 153 2.78 14.05 -28.49
C LEU A 153 1.60 14.44 -27.59
N ARG A 154 0.51 14.92 -28.23
CA ARG A 154 -0.80 15.24 -27.63
C ARG A 154 -1.20 14.16 -26.60
N LEU A 155 -1.62 14.57 -25.40
CA LEU A 155 -2.02 13.70 -24.27
C LEU A 155 -2.92 12.51 -24.69
N ARG A 156 -3.83 12.74 -25.65
CA ARG A 156 -4.69 11.70 -26.23
C ARG A 156 -3.93 10.58 -26.94
N ALA A 157 -2.90 10.92 -27.72
CA ALA A 157 -2.07 9.94 -28.41
C ALA A 157 -1.27 9.09 -27.40
N ALA A 158 -0.79 9.71 -26.32
CA ALA A 158 -0.11 9.02 -25.24
C ALA A 158 -1.04 8.02 -24.53
N LEU A 159 -2.24 8.44 -24.13
CA LEU A 159 -3.26 7.56 -23.52
C LEU A 159 -3.64 6.39 -24.43
N ALA A 160 -3.75 6.63 -25.75
CA ALA A 160 -4.05 5.58 -26.73
C ALA A 160 -2.89 4.59 -26.91
N VAL A 161 -1.64 5.04 -26.80
CA VAL A 161 -0.46 4.17 -26.79
C VAL A 161 -0.42 3.34 -25.51
N THR A 162 -0.70 3.93 -24.34
CA THR A 162 -0.79 3.19 -23.06
C THR A 162 -1.86 2.11 -23.10
N ALA A 163 -3.06 2.45 -23.59
CA ALA A 163 -4.17 1.49 -23.68
C ALA A 163 -3.81 0.30 -24.59
N ARG A 164 -3.25 0.57 -25.78
CA ARG A 164 -2.78 -0.48 -26.70
C ARG A 164 -1.64 -1.30 -26.10
N GLY A 165 -0.70 -0.64 -25.42
CA GLY A 165 0.41 -1.29 -24.71
C GLY A 165 -0.09 -2.20 -23.58
N LEU A 166 -1.10 -1.77 -22.82
CA LEU A 166 -1.71 -2.57 -21.76
C LEU A 166 -2.41 -3.80 -22.33
N VAL A 167 -3.16 -3.66 -23.43
CA VAL A 167 -3.79 -4.79 -24.11
C VAL A 167 -2.75 -5.76 -24.67
N ALA A 168 -1.67 -5.24 -25.28
CA ALA A 168 -0.58 -6.07 -25.78
C ALA A 168 0.15 -6.80 -24.63
N GLY A 169 0.38 -6.13 -23.51
CA GLY A 169 0.98 -6.71 -22.30
C GLY A 169 0.11 -7.79 -21.68
N LEU A 170 -1.21 -7.57 -21.57
CA LEU A 170 -2.17 -8.58 -21.11
C LEU A 170 -2.19 -9.80 -22.04
N ARG A 171 -2.16 -9.58 -23.36
CA ARG A 171 -2.08 -10.67 -24.34
C ARG A 171 -0.77 -11.43 -24.24
N HIS A 172 0.36 -10.74 -24.08
CA HIS A 172 1.66 -11.37 -23.90
C HIS A 172 1.74 -12.16 -22.59
N LEU A 173 1.14 -11.64 -21.52
CA LEU A 173 1.04 -12.33 -20.24
C LEU A 173 0.18 -13.59 -20.36
N ALA A 174 -0.96 -13.53 -21.06
CA ALA A 174 -1.83 -14.67 -21.30
C ALA A 174 -1.13 -15.81 -22.07
N GLN A 175 -0.16 -15.48 -22.93
CA GLN A 175 0.68 -16.46 -23.63
C GLN A 175 1.72 -17.13 -22.70
N ARG A 176 2.06 -16.51 -21.56
CA ARG A 176 3.05 -17.02 -20.60
C ARG A 176 2.37 -17.61 -19.35
N ARG A 177 1.98 -18.88 -19.45
CA ARG A 177 1.30 -19.65 -18.38
C ARG A 177 1.87 -19.47 -16.97
N HIS A 178 3.20 -19.50 -16.80
CA HIS A 178 3.83 -19.39 -15.48
C HIS A 178 3.68 -17.99 -14.87
N ALA A 179 3.83 -16.94 -15.68
CA ALA A 179 3.68 -15.57 -15.21
C ALA A 179 2.21 -15.22 -14.94
N ALA A 180 1.30 -15.67 -15.82
CA ALA A 180 -0.14 -15.53 -15.61
C ALA A 180 -0.60 -16.26 -14.33
N GLY A 181 -0.14 -17.50 -14.12
CA GLY A 181 -0.44 -18.28 -12.91
C GLY A 181 0.05 -17.60 -11.63
N ALA A 182 1.28 -17.07 -11.62
CA ALA A 182 1.82 -16.34 -10.47
C ALA A 182 1.02 -15.07 -10.15
N LEU A 183 0.63 -14.29 -11.16
CA LEU A 183 -0.19 -13.08 -10.99
C LEU A 183 -1.62 -13.40 -10.55
N ALA A 184 -2.21 -14.48 -11.06
CA ALA A 184 -3.52 -14.96 -10.63
C ALA A 184 -3.47 -15.38 -9.15
N ALA A 185 -2.48 -16.18 -8.76
CA ALA A 185 -2.29 -16.60 -7.37
C ALA A 185 -2.12 -15.39 -6.43
N MET A 186 -1.29 -14.41 -6.81
CA MET A 186 -1.10 -13.19 -6.04
C MET A 186 -2.39 -12.38 -5.90
N THR A 187 -3.21 -12.34 -6.95
CA THR A 187 -4.51 -11.64 -6.94
C THR A 187 -5.48 -12.32 -6.00
N VAL A 188 -5.58 -13.66 -6.05
CA VAL A 188 -6.45 -14.45 -5.16
C VAL A 188 -6.01 -14.29 -3.71
N ILE A 189 -4.71 -14.40 -3.41
CA ILE A 189 -4.17 -14.22 -2.06
C ILE A 189 -4.49 -12.82 -1.53
N ARG A 190 -4.26 -11.76 -2.33
CA ARG A 190 -4.59 -10.38 -1.93
C ARG A 190 -6.08 -10.15 -1.72
N PHE A 191 -6.93 -10.78 -2.53
CA PHE A 191 -8.37 -10.71 -2.37
C PHE A 191 -8.80 -11.38 -1.05
N CYS A 192 -8.30 -12.58 -0.77
CA CYS A 192 -8.60 -13.32 0.46
C CYS A 192 -8.11 -12.56 1.69
N TYR A 193 -6.89 -12.03 1.67
CA TYR A 193 -6.36 -11.20 2.74
C TYR A 193 -7.25 -9.98 3.00
N GLY A 194 -7.66 -9.26 1.95
CA GLY A 194 -8.58 -8.14 2.09
C GLY A 194 -9.94 -8.52 2.69
N ALA A 195 -10.50 -9.65 2.27
CA ALA A 195 -11.75 -10.18 2.81
C ALA A 195 -11.61 -10.57 4.30
N LEU A 196 -10.51 -11.20 4.68
CA LEU A 196 -10.19 -11.56 6.07
C LEU A 196 -10.05 -10.32 6.93
N THR A 197 -9.33 -9.28 6.49
CA THR A 197 -9.19 -8.03 7.24
C THR A 197 -10.53 -7.37 7.52
N VAL A 198 -11.43 -7.34 6.53
CA VAL A 198 -12.80 -6.82 6.74
C VAL A 198 -13.57 -7.71 7.70
N THR A 199 -13.43 -9.03 7.59
CA THR A 199 -14.10 -9.99 8.49
C THR A 199 -13.64 -9.81 9.94
N VAL A 200 -12.33 -9.71 10.18
CA VAL A 200 -11.75 -9.44 11.50
C VAL A 200 -12.23 -8.09 12.04
N LEU A 201 -12.24 -7.03 11.21
CA LEU A 201 -12.79 -5.73 11.60
C LEU A 201 -14.25 -5.83 12.05
N MET A 202 -15.09 -6.56 11.30
CA MET A 202 -16.50 -6.75 11.66
C MET A 202 -16.65 -7.59 12.94
N LEU A 203 -15.86 -8.65 13.11
CA LEU A 203 -15.86 -9.46 14.34
C LEU A 203 -15.43 -8.65 15.55
N CYS A 204 -14.34 -7.90 15.44
CA CYS A 204 -13.88 -7.02 16.51
C CYS A 204 -14.94 -5.98 16.88
N ARG A 205 -15.64 -5.39 15.90
CA ARG A 205 -16.63 -4.32 16.15
C ARG A 205 -17.99 -4.83 16.63
N TYR A 206 -18.43 -6.02 16.20
CA TYR A 206 -19.82 -6.46 16.38
C TYR A 206 -19.98 -7.79 17.12
N ALA A 207 -18.94 -8.62 17.22
CA ALA A 207 -19.06 -9.96 17.79
C ALA A 207 -18.18 -10.19 19.03
N TRP A 208 -17.04 -9.52 19.13
CA TRP A 208 -16.08 -9.73 20.21
C TRP A 208 -16.00 -8.58 21.23
N SER A 209 -16.67 -7.46 20.98
CA SER A 209 -16.66 -6.30 21.87
C SER A 209 -18.05 -5.71 22.08
N ASP A 210 -18.36 -5.35 23.32
CA ASP A 210 -19.56 -4.59 23.68
C ASP A 210 -19.34 -3.06 23.58
N THR A 211 -18.08 -2.62 23.59
CA THR A 211 -17.66 -1.21 23.52
C THR A 211 -16.72 -0.97 22.34
N GLU A 212 -16.75 0.25 21.78
CA GLU A 212 -15.91 0.61 20.64
C GLU A 212 -14.41 0.59 20.98
N SER A 213 -14.04 0.91 22.23
CA SER A 213 -12.65 0.87 22.72
C SER A 213 -12.06 -0.54 22.70
N ASP A 214 -12.83 -1.53 23.15
CA ASP A 214 -12.36 -2.92 23.24
C ASP A 214 -12.23 -3.52 21.84
N GLY A 215 -13.19 -3.21 20.94
CA GLY A 215 -13.12 -3.62 19.54
C GLY A 215 -11.89 -3.01 18.83
N LEU A 216 -11.57 -1.75 19.11
CA LEU A 216 -10.37 -1.09 18.57
C LEU A 216 -9.08 -1.73 19.11
N ALA A 217 -9.04 -2.09 20.39
CA ALA A 217 -7.89 -2.76 21.00
C ALA A 217 -7.66 -4.16 20.38
N LEU A 218 -8.72 -4.95 20.20
CA LEU A 218 -8.65 -6.26 19.54
C LEU A 218 -8.22 -6.15 18.07
N LEU A 219 -8.73 -5.15 17.35
CA LEU A 219 -8.28 -4.86 15.99
C LEU A 219 -6.79 -4.48 15.96
N GLY A 220 -6.34 -3.67 16.91
CA GLY A 220 -4.92 -3.32 17.08
C GLY A 220 -4.05 -4.55 17.29
N LEU A 221 -4.47 -5.49 18.14
CA LEU A 221 -3.79 -6.78 18.33
C LEU A 221 -3.75 -7.61 17.04
N ALA A 222 -4.86 -7.72 16.31
CA ALA A 222 -4.90 -8.47 15.06
C ALA A 222 -3.98 -7.89 13.99
N VAL A 223 -3.95 -6.56 13.85
CA VAL A 223 -3.03 -5.86 12.94
C VAL A 223 -1.58 -6.05 13.40
N GLY A 224 -1.32 -6.03 14.71
CA GLY A 224 -0.01 -6.30 15.30
C GLY A 224 0.49 -7.72 14.98
N MET A 225 -0.37 -8.73 15.12
CA MET A 225 -0.06 -10.12 14.74
C MET A 225 0.22 -10.26 13.25
N SER A 226 -0.55 -9.58 12.40
CA SER A 226 -0.29 -9.53 10.95
C SER A 226 1.08 -8.91 10.63
N GLY A 227 1.43 -7.82 11.34
CA GLY A 227 2.74 -7.17 11.23
C GLY A 227 3.88 -8.10 11.64
N ALA A 228 3.71 -8.85 12.73
CA ALA A 228 4.69 -9.85 13.17
C ALA A 228 4.85 -10.98 12.13
N GLY A 229 3.75 -11.46 11.54
CA GLY A 229 3.76 -12.42 10.44
C GLY A 229 4.56 -11.93 9.23
N PHE A 230 4.32 -10.68 8.79
CA PHE A 230 5.08 -10.07 7.71
C PHE A 230 6.58 -9.93 8.01
N PHE A 231 6.93 -9.58 9.25
CA PHE A 231 8.32 -9.49 9.66
C PHE A 231 9.02 -10.86 9.62
N VAL A 232 8.38 -11.88 10.20
CA VAL A 232 8.89 -13.27 10.16
C VAL A 232 9.01 -13.76 8.72
N ALA A 233 8.02 -13.49 7.88
CA ALA A 233 8.06 -13.82 6.46
C ALA A 233 9.23 -13.13 5.74
N ALA A 234 9.50 -11.85 6.02
CA ALA A 234 10.61 -11.10 5.43
C ALA A 234 11.98 -11.69 5.80
N VAL A 235 12.15 -12.16 7.04
CA VAL A 235 13.38 -12.79 7.51
C VAL A 235 13.57 -14.21 6.95
N LEU A 236 12.48 -15.00 6.90
CA LEU A 236 12.55 -16.41 6.46
C LEU A 236 12.58 -16.56 4.93
N THR A 237 11.98 -15.63 4.18
CA THR A 237 11.84 -15.75 2.72
C THR A 237 13.16 -15.91 1.97
N PRO A 238 14.24 -15.13 2.24
CA PRO A 238 15.51 -15.29 1.53
C PRO A 238 16.11 -16.69 1.69
N TRP A 239 16.08 -17.24 2.91
CA TRP A 239 16.55 -18.59 3.20
C TRP A 239 15.67 -19.65 2.53
N ALA A 240 14.34 -19.53 2.67
CA ALA A 240 13.40 -20.51 2.13
C ALA A 240 13.41 -20.52 0.59
N VAL A 241 13.54 -19.37 -0.05
CA VAL A 241 13.71 -19.24 -1.51
C VAL A 241 15.04 -19.85 -1.97
N GLY A 242 16.10 -19.77 -1.16
CA GLY A 242 17.38 -20.42 -1.45
C GLY A 242 17.26 -21.94 -1.49
N GLN A 243 16.43 -22.54 -0.63
CA GLN A 243 16.26 -23.99 -0.52
C GLN A 243 15.19 -24.57 -1.46
N LEU A 244 14.02 -23.92 -1.54
CA LEU A 244 12.83 -24.42 -2.26
C LEU A 244 12.67 -23.82 -3.66
N GLY A 245 13.48 -22.81 -3.98
CA GLY A 245 13.27 -21.96 -5.14
C GLY A 245 12.08 -21.01 -4.98
N ARG A 246 11.97 -20.03 -5.89
CA ARG A 246 10.92 -18.99 -5.85
C ARG A 246 9.51 -19.58 -5.94
N TYR A 247 9.29 -20.50 -6.88
CA TYR A 247 7.97 -21.12 -7.07
C TYR A 247 7.62 -22.08 -5.94
N GLY A 248 8.59 -22.85 -5.41
CA GLY A 248 8.36 -23.76 -4.29
C GLY A 248 7.94 -23.01 -3.02
N TRP A 249 8.59 -21.89 -2.71
CA TRP A 249 8.19 -21.04 -1.59
C TRP A 249 6.79 -20.43 -1.76
N ILE A 250 6.47 -19.93 -2.96
CA ILE A 250 5.12 -19.40 -3.25
C ILE A 250 4.05 -20.47 -3.05
N VAL A 251 4.27 -21.68 -3.57
CA VAL A 251 3.33 -22.81 -3.41
C VAL A 251 3.22 -23.22 -1.95
N GLY A 252 4.34 -23.25 -1.21
CA GLY A 252 4.35 -23.54 0.22
C GLY A 252 3.52 -22.54 1.03
N CYS A 253 3.75 -21.24 0.86
CA CYS A 253 2.97 -20.21 1.54
C CYS A 253 1.49 -20.24 1.14
N ALA A 254 1.19 -20.41 -0.15
CA ALA A 254 -0.19 -20.48 -0.63
C ALA A 254 -0.91 -21.72 -0.07
N GLY A 255 -0.24 -22.87 -0.02
CA GLY A 255 -0.77 -24.10 0.55
C GLY A 255 -0.98 -24.01 2.06
N ALA A 256 0.00 -23.44 2.79
CA ALA A 256 -0.13 -23.19 4.22
C ALA A 256 -1.31 -22.27 4.52
N ALA A 257 -1.44 -21.15 3.80
CA ALA A 257 -2.57 -20.24 3.95
C ALA A 257 -3.91 -20.92 3.61
N ALA A 258 -3.96 -21.70 2.53
CA ALA A 258 -5.19 -22.39 2.10
C ALA A 258 -5.69 -23.43 3.12
N VAL A 259 -4.81 -24.00 3.94
CA VAL A 259 -5.17 -25.00 4.96
C VAL A 259 -5.38 -24.34 6.33
N LEU A 260 -4.40 -23.57 6.80
CA LEU A 260 -4.38 -23.03 8.16
C LEU A 260 -5.41 -21.92 8.35
N VAL A 261 -5.56 -21.02 7.37
CA VAL A 261 -6.45 -19.86 7.53
C VAL A 261 -7.91 -20.28 7.65
N PRO A 262 -8.47 -21.19 6.82
CA PRO A 262 -9.82 -21.69 7.04
C PRO A 262 -9.96 -22.51 8.33
N ALA A 263 -8.98 -23.37 8.65
CA ALA A 263 -9.02 -24.20 9.87
C ALA A 263 -9.09 -23.36 11.14
N LEU A 264 -8.36 -22.24 11.18
CA LEU A 264 -8.36 -21.31 12.29
C LEU A 264 -9.55 -20.34 12.23
N GLY A 265 -9.85 -19.78 11.05
CA GLY A 265 -10.82 -18.71 10.87
C GLY A 265 -12.28 -19.12 10.93
N LEU A 266 -12.62 -20.38 10.57
CA LEU A 266 -14.00 -20.88 10.62
C LEU A 266 -14.54 -21.05 12.05
N THR A 267 -13.67 -21.02 13.06
CA THR A 267 -14.09 -21.04 14.46
C THR A 267 -14.71 -19.72 14.91
N PHE A 268 -14.42 -18.61 14.21
CA PHE A 268 -14.79 -17.24 14.57
C PHE A 268 -14.43 -16.84 16.01
N ALA A 269 -13.55 -17.60 16.67
CA ALA A 269 -13.08 -17.32 18.01
C ALA A 269 -11.89 -16.34 17.95
N PRO A 270 -11.72 -15.49 18.98
CA PRO A 270 -10.68 -14.45 18.97
C PRO A 270 -9.27 -15.03 18.79
N VAL A 271 -8.90 -16.03 19.60
CA VAL A 271 -7.54 -16.58 19.62
C VAL A 271 -7.16 -17.26 18.29
N PRO A 272 -7.96 -18.21 17.74
CA PRO A 272 -7.66 -18.79 16.43
C PRO A 272 -7.55 -17.75 15.32
N MET A 273 -8.40 -16.72 15.33
CA MET A 273 -8.36 -15.68 14.30
C MET A 273 -7.13 -14.78 14.42
N LEU A 274 -6.62 -14.53 15.63
CA LEU A 274 -5.35 -13.83 15.84
C LEU A 274 -4.15 -14.66 15.34
N ILE A 275 -4.20 -15.98 15.49
CA ILE A 275 -3.19 -16.88 14.89
C ILE A 275 -3.33 -16.86 13.36
N ALA A 276 -4.55 -16.88 12.83
CA ALA A 276 -4.79 -16.77 11.39
C ALA A 276 -4.31 -15.43 10.81
N ALA A 277 -4.36 -14.34 11.60
CA ALA A 277 -3.83 -13.05 11.19
C ALA A 277 -2.29 -13.05 11.06
N PHE A 278 -1.59 -13.89 11.82
CA PHE A 278 -0.14 -14.06 11.72
C PHE A 278 0.30 -14.87 10.49
N VAL A 279 -0.53 -15.84 10.06
CA VAL A 279 -0.28 -16.75 8.93
C VAL A 279 -0.44 -16.03 7.58
#